data_AF-A0A3M6VXV6-F1
#
_entry.id   AF-A0A3M6VXV6-F1
#
_cell.length_a   1.000
_cell.length_b   1.000
_cell.length_c   1.000
_cell.angle_alpha   90.00
_cell.angle_beta   90.00
_cell.angle_gamma   90.00
#
_symmetry.space_group_name_H-M   'P 1'
#
loop_
_entity.id
_entity.type
_entity.pdbx_description
1 polymer ?
#
loop_
_entity_poly.entity_id
_entity_poly.type
_entity_poly.pdbx_seq_one_letter_code
_entity_poly.pdbx_strand_id
1 'polypeptide(L)'
;MPHKVAILPCLDSITPEGRAVGACNTVFRRDGLFIGTNTDTIGVRESFLQNVASPAKSFENRPGMVIGGGGAARSAVYALVKFLGCEKVYLVNRDAGEVKGVMEWCQAQGYGDGLVHVATKEEAEGLEGPGAIVACVPNFPPVTAEEREARAVVEVMLGKSHKGAILEMCYHPTPWTEIAALAEKAGWQVILGTEAVIYQGLEQDKYWTGKELDELPVAEVKEVIANELLKSKL
;
A
#
# COMPACT_ATOMS: atom_id res chain seq x y z
N MET A 1 -4.27 -3.09 -15.04
CA MET A 1 -3.45 -4.29 -15.32
C MET A 1 -4.29 -5.55 -15.12
N PRO A 2 -4.86 -6.16 -16.17
CA PRO A 2 -5.79 -7.29 -16.04
C PRO A 2 -5.10 -8.64 -15.73
N HIS A 3 -3.80 -8.78 -16.05
CA HIS A 3 -3.13 -10.07 -16.00
C HIS A 3 -2.76 -10.55 -14.59
N LYS A 4 -2.75 -9.68 -13.57
CA LYS A 4 -2.44 -10.08 -12.19
C LYS A 4 -3.42 -11.12 -11.64
N VAL A 5 -4.68 -11.11 -12.11
CA VAL A 5 -5.69 -12.13 -11.72
C VAL A 5 -5.77 -13.24 -12.77
N ALA A 6 -5.71 -12.88 -14.05
CA ALA A 6 -5.85 -13.85 -15.15
C ALA A 6 -4.75 -14.92 -15.19
N ILE A 7 -3.57 -14.65 -14.61
CA ILE A 7 -2.47 -15.62 -14.54
C ILE A 7 -2.69 -16.72 -13.50
N LEU A 8 -3.55 -16.51 -12.50
CA LEU A 8 -3.70 -17.42 -11.36
C LEU A 8 -4.03 -18.88 -11.76
N PRO A 9 -4.92 -19.16 -12.73
CA PRO A 9 -5.23 -20.53 -13.15
C PRO A 9 -4.08 -21.22 -13.90
N CYS A 10 -3.06 -20.47 -14.34
CA CYS A 10 -1.90 -20.99 -15.06
C CYS A 10 -0.73 -21.40 -14.14
N LEU A 11 -0.88 -21.22 -12.83
CA LEU A 11 0.16 -21.50 -11.83
C LEU A 11 -0.09 -22.86 -11.17
N ASP A 12 0.98 -23.59 -10.89
CA ASP A 12 0.92 -24.84 -10.13
C ASP A 12 0.62 -24.56 -8.64
N SER A 13 1.11 -23.44 -8.11
CA SER A 13 0.88 -23.02 -6.73
C SER A 13 0.99 -21.50 -6.56
N ILE A 14 0.57 -21.01 -5.41
CA ILE A 14 0.67 -19.59 -5.02
C ILE A 14 1.04 -19.46 -3.55
N THR A 15 1.91 -18.50 -3.24
CA THR A 15 2.32 -18.22 -1.86
C THR A 15 1.16 -17.68 -1.02
N PRO A 16 1.27 -17.69 0.34
CA PRO A 16 0.25 -17.14 1.22
C PRO A 16 -0.11 -15.69 0.89
N GLU A 17 0.87 -14.83 0.56
CA GLU A 17 0.66 -13.43 0.22
C GLU A 17 -0.15 -13.30 -1.09
N GLY A 18 0.22 -14.06 -2.12
CA GLY A 18 -0.49 -14.05 -3.40
C GLY A 18 -1.93 -14.54 -3.27
N ARG A 19 -2.16 -15.56 -2.43
CA ARG A 19 -3.49 -16.09 -2.13
C ARG A 19 -4.34 -15.08 -1.36
N ALA A 20 -3.78 -14.50 -0.30
CA ALA A 20 -4.44 -13.52 0.54
C ALA A 20 -4.84 -12.28 -0.27
N VAL A 21 -3.97 -11.79 -1.16
CA VAL A 21 -4.33 -10.67 -2.03
C VAL A 21 -5.26 -11.09 -3.17
N GLY A 22 -5.20 -12.35 -3.62
CA GLY A 22 -5.97 -12.83 -4.78
C GLY A 22 -5.47 -12.26 -6.10
N ALA A 23 -4.16 -12.03 -6.21
CA ALA A 23 -3.50 -11.52 -7.40
C ALA A 23 -2.01 -11.88 -7.38
N CYS A 24 -1.42 -12.10 -8.54
CA CYS A 24 -0.01 -12.45 -8.72
C CYS A 24 0.69 -11.38 -9.58
N ASN A 25 1.77 -10.78 -9.07
CA ASN A 25 2.62 -9.86 -9.83
C ASN A 25 4.01 -10.46 -10.13
N THR A 26 4.33 -11.63 -9.58
CA THR A 26 5.64 -12.27 -9.72
C THR A 26 5.45 -13.77 -9.85
N VAL A 27 6.06 -14.37 -10.89
CA VAL A 27 6.09 -15.82 -11.11
C VAL A 27 7.53 -16.28 -11.06
N PHE A 28 7.78 -17.37 -10.34
CA PHE A 28 9.10 -17.98 -10.23
C PHE A 28 9.01 -19.50 -10.33
N ARG A 29 10.15 -20.16 -10.54
CA ARG A 29 10.21 -21.63 -10.61
C ARG A 29 10.89 -22.21 -9.39
N ARG A 30 10.31 -23.28 -8.84
CA ARG A 30 10.89 -24.08 -7.77
C ARG A 30 10.52 -25.53 -7.97
N ASP A 31 11.50 -26.43 -7.94
CA ASP A 31 11.32 -27.87 -8.14
C ASP A 31 10.53 -28.22 -9.42
N GLY A 32 10.74 -27.44 -10.49
CA GLY A 32 10.07 -27.62 -11.77
C GLY A 32 8.71 -26.93 -11.90
N LEU A 33 8.09 -26.51 -10.81
CA LEU A 33 6.75 -25.91 -10.74
C LEU A 33 6.78 -24.39 -10.95
N PHE A 34 5.72 -23.83 -11.53
CA PHE A 34 5.45 -22.40 -11.61
C PHE A 34 4.66 -21.94 -10.37
N ILE A 35 5.30 -21.11 -9.56
CA ILE A 35 4.71 -20.58 -8.33
C ILE A 35 4.52 -19.07 -8.49
N GLY A 36 3.33 -18.58 -8.15
CA GLY A 36 3.04 -17.14 -8.10
C GLY A 36 3.17 -16.56 -6.69
N THR A 37 3.43 -15.26 -6.62
CA THR A 37 3.41 -14.48 -5.38
C THR A 37 2.94 -13.05 -5.64
N ASN A 38 2.69 -12.29 -4.57
CA ASN A 38 2.37 -10.87 -4.61
C ASN A 38 3.38 -10.05 -3.81
N THR A 39 4.39 -9.55 -4.51
CA THR A 39 5.46 -8.72 -3.93
C THR A 39 5.04 -7.29 -3.65
N ASP A 40 3.86 -6.83 -4.10
CA ASP A 40 3.35 -5.50 -3.72
C ASP A 40 3.17 -5.41 -2.18
N THR A 41 2.79 -6.52 -1.52
CA THR A 41 2.66 -6.58 -0.05
C THR A 41 3.99 -6.31 0.66
N ILE A 42 5.09 -6.83 0.09
CA ILE A 42 6.44 -6.67 0.60
C ILE A 42 6.96 -5.27 0.29
N GLY A 43 6.67 -4.75 -0.91
CA GLY A 43 6.97 -3.37 -1.26
C GLY A 43 6.34 -2.37 -0.28
N VAL A 44 5.08 -2.58 0.12
CA VAL A 44 4.42 -1.76 1.15
C VAL A 44 5.12 -1.90 2.51
N ARG A 45 5.37 -3.13 2.97
CA ARG A 45 6.05 -3.39 4.25
C ARG A 45 7.42 -2.70 4.32
N GLU A 46 8.28 -2.96 3.35
CA GLU A 46 9.64 -2.44 3.35
C GLU A 46 9.68 -0.92 3.19
N SER A 47 8.73 -0.33 2.45
CA SER A 47 8.60 1.13 2.37
C SER A 47 8.53 1.75 3.78
N PHE A 48 7.73 1.17 4.69
CA PHE A 48 7.66 1.66 6.07
C PHE A 48 8.89 1.27 6.89
N LEU A 49 9.31 0.00 6.86
CA LEU A 49 10.40 -0.48 7.72
C LEU A 49 11.75 0.17 7.41
N GLN A 50 11.99 0.54 6.15
CA GLN A 50 13.26 1.09 5.69
C GLN A 50 13.32 2.62 5.78
N ASN A 51 12.16 3.31 5.88
CA ASN A 51 12.12 4.77 5.88
C ASN A 51 11.71 5.36 7.23
N VAL A 52 11.03 4.61 8.10
CA VAL A 52 10.61 5.11 9.41
C VAL A 52 11.60 4.65 10.47
N ALA A 53 12.20 5.62 11.19
CA ALA A 53 13.28 5.33 12.15
C ALA A 53 12.86 4.46 13.34
N SER A 54 11.57 4.44 13.69
CA SER A 54 11.03 3.60 14.77
C SER A 54 9.62 3.13 14.45
N PRO A 55 9.45 2.19 13.49
CA PRO A 55 8.13 1.75 13.02
C PRO A 55 7.23 1.26 14.15
N ALA A 56 7.80 0.48 15.08
CA ALA A 56 7.09 -0.01 16.26
C ALA A 56 6.46 1.16 17.04
N LYS A 57 7.22 2.21 17.38
CA LYS A 57 6.66 3.36 18.12
C LYS A 57 5.65 4.17 17.32
N SER A 58 5.81 4.25 16.00
CA SER A 58 4.94 5.04 15.13
C SER A 58 3.59 4.37 14.88
N PHE A 59 3.54 3.03 14.89
CA PHE A 59 2.39 2.24 14.46
C PHE A 59 1.78 1.35 15.54
N GLU A 60 2.50 1.06 16.63
CA GLU A 60 2.05 0.21 17.73
C GLU A 60 0.77 0.75 18.37
N ASN A 61 -0.23 -0.13 18.51
CA ASN A 61 -1.56 0.17 19.04
C ASN A 61 -2.29 1.30 18.31
N ARG A 62 -1.90 1.61 17.06
CA ARG A 62 -2.60 2.59 16.22
C ARG A 62 -3.29 1.92 15.04
N PRO A 63 -4.43 2.45 14.60
CA PRO A 63 -5.03 2.01 13.35
C PRO A 63 -4.11 2.24 12.15
N GLY A 64 -4.18 1.37 11.15
CA GLY A 64 -3.74 1.67 9.80
C GLY A 64 -4.84 2.37 9.00
N MET A 65 -4.50 2.92 7.84
CA MET A 65 -5.49 3.46 6.92
C MET A 65 -5.09 3.19 5.47
N VAL A 66 -6.05 2.86 4.62
CA VAL A 66 -5.89 2.66 3.18
C VAL A 66 -6.84 3.60 2.45
N ILE A 67 -6.30 4.40 1.52
CA ILE A 67 -7.08 5.27 0.65
C ILE A 67 -7.20 4.59 -0.72
N GLY A 68 -8.40 4.23 -1.14
CA GLY A 68 -8.71 3.52 -2.39
C GLY A 68 -9.31 2.13 -2.16
N GLY A 69 -10.06 1.63 -3.16
CA GLY A 69 -10.76 0.33 -3.12
C GLY A 69 -10.27 -0.69 -4.16
N GLY A 70 -9.15 -0.43 -4.83
CA GLY A 70 -8.65 -1.28 -5.93
C GLY A 70 -7.74 -2.45 -5.51
N GLY A 71 -7.12 -3.11 -6.49
CA GLY A 71 -6.22 -4.25 -6.24
C GLY A 71 -5.02 -3.94 -5.33
N ALA A 72 -4.46 -2.73 -5.42
CA ALA A 72 -3.40 -2.26 -4.52
C ALA A 72 -3.87 -2.12 -3.08
N ALA A 73 -5.15 -1.78 -2.85
CA ALA A 73 -5.72 -1.66 -1.51
C ALA A 73 -5.70 -3.00 -0.78
N ARG A 74 -5.95 -4.13 -1.47
CA ARG A 74 -5.84 -5.47 -0.86
C ARG A 74 -4.42 -5.79 -0.40
N SER A 75 -3.41 -5.44 -1.20
CA SER A 75 -2.00 -5.60 -0.81
C SER A 75 -1.63 -4.69 0.37
N ALA A 76 -2.13 -3.45 0.38
CA ALA A 76 -1.92 -2.51 1.47
C ALA A 76 -2.56 -2.99 2.78
N VAL A 77 -3.83 -3.42 2.76
CA VAL A 77 -4.50 -3.99 3.93
C VAL A 77 -3.72 -5.20 4.47
N TYR A 78 -3.32 -6.12 3.60
CA TYR A 78 -2.54 -7.29 4.01
C TYR A 78 -1.24 -6.89 4.70
N ALA A 79 -0.48 -5.93 4.13
CA ALA A 79 0.77 -5.45 4.71
C ALA A 79 0.55 -4.77 6.08
N LEU A 80 -0.45 -3.88 6.19
CA LEU A 80 -0.79 -3.19 7.43
C LEU A 80 -1.16 -4.19 8.54
N VAL A 81 -2.03 -5.16 8.23
CA VAL A 81 -2.53 -6.13 9.22
C VAL A 81 -1.48 -7.19 9.58
N LYS A 82 -0.90 -7.85 8.58
CA LYS A 82 -0.03 -9.02 8.81
C LYS A 82 1.43 -8.68 9.09
N PHE A 83 1.93 -7.56 8.55
CA PHE A 83 3.34 -7.21 8.68
C PHE A 83 3.60 -6.04 9.63
N LEU A 84 2.71 -5.04 9.67
CA LEU A 84 2.85 -3.89 10.56
C LEU A 84 2.02 -3.99 11.84
N GLY A 85 1.19 -5.04 11.98
CA GLY A 85 0.47 -5.34 13.22
C GLY A 85 -0.70 -4.39 13.51
N CYS A 86 -1.25 -3.71 12.51
CA CYS A 86 -2.43 -2.88 12.69
C CYS A 86 -3.67 -3.74 12.96
N GLU A 87 -4.17 -3.72 14.20
CA GLU A 87 -5.39 -4.44 14.59
C GLU A 87 -6.65 -3.88 13.93
N LYS A 88 -6.67 -2.58 13.66
CA LYS A 88 -7.74 -1.89 12.93
C LYS A 88 -7.17 -1.23 11.69
N VAL A 89 -7.89 -1.30 10.58
CA VAL A 89 -7.53 -0.59 9.34
C VAL A 89 -8.75 0.15 8.79
N TYR A 90 -8.61 1.46 8.65
CA TYR A 90 -9.61 2.33 8.05
C TYR A 90 -9.53 2.28 6.53
N LEU A 91 -10.65 2.06 5.87
CA LEU A 91 -10.76 2.10 4.41
C LEU A 91 -11.53 3.35 4.01
N VAL A 92 -10.94 4.13 3.10
CA VAL A 92 -11.54 5.37 2.60
C VAL A 92 -11.51 5.33 1.08
N ASN A 93 -12.66 5.41 0.44
CA ASN A 93 -12.76 5.46 -1.01
C ASN A 93 -14.07 6.14 -1.41
N ARG A 94 -14.10 6.77 -2.59
CA ARG A 94 -15.33 7.37 -3.13
C ARG A 94 -16.41 6.31 -3.43
N ASP A 95 -16.00 5.09 -3.77
CA ASP A 95 -16.90 4.00 -4.13
C ASP A 95 -17.02 3.02 -2.95
N ALA A 96 -18.16 3.05 -2.27
CA ALA A 96 -18.47 2.18 -1.14
C ALA A 96 -18.59 0.70 -1.55
N GLY A 97 -18.95 0.40 -2.80
CA GLY A 97 -18.99 -0.95 -3.33
C GLY A 97 -17.60 -1.55 -3.47
N GLU A 98 -16.62 -0.77 -3.92
CA GLU A 98 -15.22 -1.20 -3.93
C GLU A 98 -14.68 -1.46 -2.51
N VAL A 99 -15.01 -0.58 -1.54
CA VAL A 99 -14.61 -0.79 -0.14
C VAL A 99 -15.21 -2.08 0.41
N LYS A 100 -16.52 -2.27 0.20
CA LYS A 100 -17.21 -3.50 0.59
C LYS A 100 -16.54 -4.73 0.00
N GLY A 101 -16.19 -4.70 -1.29
CA GLY A 101 -15.49 -5.79 -1.97
C GLY A 101 -14.13 -6.11 -1.36
N VAL A 102 -13.34 -5.08 -0.99
CA VAL A 102 -12.07 -5.27 -0.27
C VAL A 102 -12.31 -5.90 1.11
N MET A 103 -13.29 -5.39 1.87
CA MET A 103 -13.60 -5.90 3.22
C MET A 103 -14.06 -7.36 3.18
N GLU A 104 -15.03 -7.70 2.33
CA GLU A 104 -15.53 -9.06 2.16
C GLU A 104 -14.43 -10.03 1.73
N TRP A 105 -13.56 -9.60 0.80
CA TRP A 105 -12.41 -10.39 0.38
C TRP A 105 -11.46 -10.67 1.55
N CYS A 106 -11.02 -9.63 2.26
CA CYS A 106 -10.08 -9.77 3.37
C CYS A 106 -10.68 -10.59 4.53
N GLN A 107 -11.99 -10.47 4.76
CA GLN A 107 -12.73 -11.30 5.72
C GLN A 107 -12.67 -12.78 5.31
N ALA A 108 -12.96 -13.10 4.05
CA ALA A 108 -12.90 -14.46 3.53
C ALA A 108 -11.49 -15.07 3.59
N GLN A 109 -10.45 -14.24 3.55
CA GLN A 109 -9.05 -14.66 3.69
C GLN A 109 -8.55 -14.69 5.16
N GLY A 110 -9.41 -14.38 6.14
CA GLY A 110 -9.09 -14.50 7.57
C GLY A 110 -8.24 -13.35 8.12
N TYR A 111 -8.37 -12.15 7.58
CA TYR A 111 -7.70 -10.95 8.11
C TYR A 111 -8.54 -9.66 7.99
N GLY A 112 -9.87 -9.80 7.88
CA GLY A 112 -10.80 -8.68 7.71
C GLY A 112 -11.46 -8.15 8.99
N ASP A 113 -11.31 -8.83 10.14
CA ASP A 113 -12.11 -8.56 11.35
C ASP A 113 -11.99 -7.11 11.87
N GLY A 114 -10.84 -6.48 11.67
CA GLY A 114 -10.56 -5.11 12.11
C GLY A 114 -10.79 -4.02 11.05
N LEU A 115 -11.35 -4.37 9.89
CA LEU A 115 -11.58 -3.41 8.81
C LEU A 115 -12.80 -2.53 9.08
N VAL A 116 -12.65 -1.24 8.89
CA VAL A 116 -13.71 -0.25 9.10
C VAL A 116 -13.78 0.67 7.89
N HIS A 117 -14.93 0.73 7.23
CA HIS A 117 -15.19 1.74 6.22
C HIS A 117 -15.45 3.08 6.90
N VAL A 118 -14.71 4.12 6.51
CA VAL A 118 -14.93 5.50 6.95
C VAL A 118 -15.42 6.28 5.75
N ALA A 119 -16.74 6.43 5.66
CA ALA A 119 -17.44 6.97 4.51
C ALA A 119 -17.60 8.49 4.56
N THR A 120 -17.63 9.06 5.77
CA THR A 120 -17.91 10.50 5.97
C THR A 120 -16.90 11.19 6.87
N LYS A 121 -16.78 12.50 6.68
CA LYS A 121 -15.96 13.36 7.52
C LYS A 121 -16.37 13.27 8.99
N GLU A 122 -17.66 13.22 9.29
CA GLU A 122 -18.19 13.13 10.65
C GLU A 122 -17.77 11.83 11.35
N GLU A 123 -17.78 10.69 10.63
CA GLU A 123 -17.23 9.43 11.15
C GLU A 123 -15.74 9.58 11.47
N ALA A 124 -14.97 10.19 10.56
CA ALA A 124 -13.53 10.39 10.73
C ALA A 124 -13.20 11.27 11.96
N GLU A 125 -14.01 12.27 12.25
CA GLU A 125 -13.84 13.15 13.42
C GLU A 125 -13.88 12.38 14.74
N GLY A 126 -14.75 11.37 14.85
CA GLY A 126 -14.91 10.54 16.04
C GLY A 126 -13.88 9.41 16.20
N LEU A 127 -13.09 9.12 15.17
CA LEU A 127 -12.12 8.04 15.17
C LEU A 127 -10.75 8.45 15.72
N GLU A 128 -9.99 7.45 16.18
CA GLU A 128 -8.59 7.62 16.55
C GLU A 128 -7.74 7.91 15.29
N GLY A 129 -6.65 8.66 15.43
CA GLY A 129 -5.74 8.92 14.31
C GLY A 129 -4.91 7.68 13.93
N PRO A 130 -4.73 7.39 12.63
CA PRO A 130 -3.91 6.27 12.20
C PRO A 130 -2.42 6.51 12.49
N GLY A 131 -1.63 5.43 12.52
CA GLY A 131 -0.16 5.49 12.57
C GLY A 131 0.48 5.32 11.19
N ALA A 132 -0.10 4.48 10.34
CA ALA A 132 0.38 4.21 8.98
C ALA A 132 -0.76 4.40 7.97
N ILE A 133 -0.49 5.16 6.90
CA ILE A 133 -1.45 5.39 5.82
C ILE A 133 -0.87 4.89 4.51
N VAL A 134 -1.65 4.18 3.68
CA VAL A 134 -1.26 3.83 2.31
C VAL A 134 -2.27 4.42 1.33
N ALA A 135 -1.83 5.38 0.52
CA ALA A 135 -2.63 5.95 -0.56
C ALA A 135 -2.47 5.10 -1.82
N CYS A 136 -3.57 4.52 -2.30
CA CYS A 136 -3.63 3.64 -3.46
C CYS A 136 -4.46 4.25 -4.61
N VAL A 137 -4.72 5.56 -4.56
CA VAL A 137 -5.52 6.28 -5.56
C VAL A 137 -4.61 7.00 -6.56
N PRO A 138 -5.03 7.16 -7.82
CA PRO A 138 -4.34 8.03 -8.76
C PRO A 138 -4.34 9.49 -8.29
N ASN A 139 -3.37 10.27 -8.75
CA ASN A 139 -3.27 11.70 -8.45
C ASN A 139 -4.24 12.53 -9.32
N PHE A 140 -5.54 12.49 -8.99
CA PHE A 140 -6.55 13.34 -9.60
C PHE A 140 -7.22 14.22 -8.55
N PRO A 141 -7.48 15.51 -8.86
CA PRO A 141 -8.30 16.36 -8.00
C PRO A 141 -9.72 15.79 -7.86
N PRO A 142 -10.36 15.90 -6.69
CA PRO A 142 -11.72 15.41 -6.49
C PRO A 142 -12.76 16.25 -7.26
N VAL A 143 -13.61 15.60 -8.06
CA VAL A 143 -14.61 16.24 -8.93
C VAL A 143 -16.04 15.90 -8.51
N THR A 144 -16.32 14.68 -8.09
CA THR A 144 -17.66 14.28 -7.62
C THR A 144 -17.88 14.63 -6.15
N ALA A 145 -19.13 14.52 -5.68
CA ALA A 145 -19.43 14.74 -4.26
C ALA A 145 -18.73 13.69 -3.39
N GLU A 146 -18.73 12.44 -3.83
CA GLU A 146 -18.14 11.29 -3.16
C GLU A 146 -16.60 11.40 -3.13
N GLU A 147 -15.99 11.91 -4.20
CA GLU A 147 -14.55 12.19 -4.22
C GLU A 147 -14.15 13.30 -3.26
N ARG A 148 -14.96 14.36 -3.17
CA ARG A 148 -14.76 15.45 -2.21
C ARG A 148 -14.94 14.95 -0.77
N GLU A 149 -15.92 14.10 -0.53
CA GLU A 149 -16.16 13.51 0.79
C GLU A 149 -14.99 12.62 1.22
N ALA A 150 -14.54 11.71 0.34
CA ALA A 150 -13.37 10.88 0.59
C ALA A 150 -12.11 11.73 0.85
N ARG A 151 -11.92 12.85 0.12
CA ARG A 151 -10.82 13.79 0.39
C ARG A 151 -10.97 14.47 1.75
N ALA A 152 -12.18 14.88 2.14
CA ALA A 152 -12.43 15.48 3.45
C ALA A 152 -12.12 14.52 4.60
N VAL A 153 -12.46 13.24 4.46
CA VAL A 153 -12.05 12.17 5.41
C VAL A 153 -10.54 12.10 5.54
N VAL A 154 -9.81 12.10 4.42
CA VAL A 154 -8.34 12.07 4.41
C VAL A 154 -7.77 13.30 5.14
N GLU A 155 -8.28 14.49 4.87
CA GLU A 155 -7.82 15.72 5.54
C GLU A 155 -8.07 15.70 7.06
N VAL A 156 -9.23 15.19 7.51
CA VAL A 156 -9.52 15.02 8.94
C VAL A 156 -8.55 14.04 9.59
N MET A 157 -8.29 12.90 8.96
CA MET A 157 -7.36 11.88 9.49
C MET A 157 -5.93 12.41 9.53
N LEU A 158 -5.48 13.12 8.49
CA LEU A 158 -4.18 13.78 8.46
C LEU A 158 -4.07 14.86 9.55
N GLY A 159 -5.17 15.52 9.90
CA GLY A 159 -5.25 16.56 10.94
C GLY A 159 -5.19 16.05 12.38
N LYS A 160 -5.29 14.74 12.63
CA LYS A 160 -5.21 14.15 13.99
C LYS A 160 -3.86 14.45 14.65
N SER A 161 -3.83 14.51 15.98
CA SER A 161 -2.65 14.93 16.74
C SER A 161 -1.44 14.01 16.57
N HIS A 162 -1.66 12.69 16.51
CA HIS A 162 -0.62 11.71 16.23
C HIS A 162 -0.19 11.80 14.76
N LYS A 163 1.12 11.77 14.52
CA LYS A 163 1.71 11.73 13.16
C LYS A 163 2.55 10.47 13.04
N GLY A 164 2.37 9.77 11.94
CA GLY A 164 3.25 8.69 11.53
C GLY A 164 3.71 8.90 10.11
N ALA A 165 3.57 7.86 9.28
CA ALA A 165 4.00 7.90 7.90
C ALA A 165 2.86 7.57 6.93
N ILE A 166 2.91 8.20 5.75
CA ILE A 166 2.05 7.89 4.61
C ILE A 166 2.89 7.36 3.45
N LEU A 167 2.51 6.23 2.89
CA LEU A 167 3.03 5.71 1.63
C LEU A 167 2.10 6.11 0.49
N GLU A 168 2.58 6.96 -0.42
CA GLU A 168 1.86 7.35 -1.62
C GLU A 168 2.22 6.42 -2.78
N MET A 169 1.38 5.42 -3.07
CA MET A 169 1.68 4.41 -4.10
C MET A 169 1.72 4.99 -5.52
N CYS A 170 1.12 6.16 -5.76
CA CYS A 170 1.18 6.81 -7.05
C CYS A 170 2.57 7.41 -7.30
N TYR A 171 3.26 6.95 -8.34
CA TYR A 171 4.58 7.47 -8.75
C TYR A 171 4.59 8.11 -10.16
N HIS A 172 3.47 8.07 -10.88
CA HIS A 172 3.33 8.62 -12.24
C HIS A 172 2.08 9.50 -12.35
N PRO A 173 2.14 10.69 -12.99
CA PRO A 173 3.31 11.26 -13.69
C PRO A 173 4.38 11.84 -12.76
N THR A 174 4.03 12.07 -11.50
CA THR A 174 4.96 12.52 -10.46
C THR A 174 4.66 11.76 -9.16
N PRO A 175 5.68 11.41 -8.37
CA PRO A 175 5.50 10.84 -7.04
C PRO A 175 5.00 11.88 -6.02
N TRP A 176 5.08 13.18 -6.33
CA TRP A 176 4.57 14.24 -5.48
C TRP A 176 3.11 14.54 -5.83
N THR A 177 2.18 13.86 -5.16
CA THR A 177 0.73 13.98 -5.35
C THR A 177 0.12 15.08 -4.49
N GLU A 178 -1.16 15.41 -4.74
CA GLU A 178 -1.90 16.29 -3.83
C GLU A 178 -2.00 15.72 -2.41
N ILE A 179 -2.19 14.39 -2.28
CA ILE A 179 -2.27 13.74 -0.97
C ILE A 179 -0.92 13.79 -0.25
N ALA A 180 0.19 13.58 -0.97
CA ALA A 180 1.53 13.76 -0.42
C ALA A 180 1.74 15.19 0.10
N ALA A 181 1.37 16.20 -0.68
CA ALA A 181 1.48 17.61 -0.26
C ALA A 181 0.61 17.94 0.96
N LEU A 182 -0.62 17.40 1.03
CA LEU A 182 -1.50 17.57 2.19
C LEU A 182 -0.91 16.90 3.44
N ALA A 183 -0.36 15.70 3.30
CA ALA A 183 0.23 14.97 4.40
C ALA A 183 1.49 15.66 4.94
N GLU A 184 2.40 16.10 4.05
CA GLU A 184 3.59 16.87 4.45
C GLU A 184 3.19 18.14 5.20
N LYS A 185 2.23 18.91 4.66
CA LYS A 185 1.71 20.12 5.32
C LYS A 185 1.11 19.81 6.71
N ALA A 186 0.51 18.65 6.88
CA ALA A 186 -0.04 18.19 8.15
C ALA A 186 1.01 17.59 9.10
N GLY A 187 2.29 17.55 8.72
CA GLY A 187 3.40 17.07 9.54
C GLY A 187 3.60 15.55 9.51
N TRP A 188 3.06 14.87 8.51
CA TRP A 188 3.30 13.43 8.29
C TRP A 188 4.62 13.21 7.56
N GLN A 189 5.28 12.10 7.87
CA GLN A 189 6.39 11.63 7.05
C GLN A 189 5.84 11.04 5.74
N VAL A 190 6.18 11.65 4.61
CA VAL A 190 5.78 11.16 3.29
C VAL A 190 6.83 10.17 2.78
N ILE A 191 6.37 8.97 2.42
CA ILE A 191 7.14 7.94 1.72
C ILE A 191 6.59 7.87 0.29
N LEU A 192 7.48 8.09 -0.69
CA LEU A 192 7.10 8.09 -2.09
C LEU A 192 6.92 6.66 -2.61
N GLY A 193 5.99 6.47 -3.54
CA GLY A 193 5.65 5.15 -4.10
C GLY A 193 6.80 4.47 -4.84
N THR A 194 7.85 5.22 -5.15
CA THR A 194 9.11 4.72 -5.69
C THR A 194 9.75 3.72 -4.73
N GLU A 195 9.65 3.92 -3.42
CA GLU A 195 10.14 2.95 -2.42
C GLU A 195 9.37 1.62 -2.54
N ALA A 196 8.06 1.66 -2.75
CA ALA A 196 7.27 0.44 -2.95
C ALA A 196 7.64 -0.26 -4.27
N VAL A 197 7.95 0.49 -5.33
CA VAL A 197 8.45 -0.05 -6.60
C VAL A 197 9.81 -0.72 -6.43
N ILE A 198 10.75 -0.07 -5.73
CA ILE A 198 12.08 -0.59 -5.43
C ILE A 198 11.97 -1.91 -4.68
N TYR A 199 11.29 -1.91 -3.53
CA TYR A 199 11.28 -3.08 -2.66
C TYR A 199 10.38 -4.20 -3.17
N GLN A 200 9.30 -3.90 -3.92
CA GLN A 200 8.60 -4.99 -4.59
C GLN A 200 9.52 -5.67 -5.60
N GLY A 201 10.30 -4.91 -6.37
CA GLY A 201 11.20 -5.43 -7.41
C GLY A 201 12.35 -6.25 -6.84
N LEU A 202 12.99 -5.74 -5.78
CA LEU A 202 14.02 -6.47 -5.04
C LEU A 202 13.49 -7.79 -4.48
N GLU A 203 12.25 -7.83 -3.99
CA GLU A 203 11.65 -9.09 -3.56
C GLU A 203 11.45 -10.07 -4.72
N GLN A 204 11.14 -9.60 -5.94
CA GLN A 204 11.09 -10.47 -7.12
C GLN A 204 12.47 -11.07 -7.42
N ASP A 205 13.53 -10.25 -7.33
CA ASP A 205 14.91 -10.70 -7.52
C ASP A 205 15.30 -11.78 -6.51
N LYS A 206 14.87 -11.68 -5.25
CA LYS A 206 15.09 -12.75 -4.26
C LYS A 206 14.47 -14.07 -4.71
N TYR A 207 13.23 -14.05 -5.22
CA TYR A 207 12.57 -15.26 -5.73
C TYR A 207 13.27 -15.86 -6.95
N TRP A 208 13.84 -15.03 -7.84
CA TRP A 208 14.46 -15.48 -9.07
C TRP A 208 15.92 -15.89 -8.92
N THR A 209 16.67 -15.19 -8.08
CA THR A 209 18.11 -15.37 -7.92
C THR A 209 18.47 -16.22 -6.70
N GLY A 210 17.56 -16.35 -5.73
CA GLY A 210 17.82 -17.00 -4.45
C GLY A 210 18.71 -16.21 -3.50
N LYS A 211 19.05 -14.95 -3.85
CA LYS A 211 19.80 -14.03 -3.00
C LYS A 211 18.91 -13.43 -1.91
N GLU A 212 19.52 -13.00 -0.83
CA GLU A 212 18.89 -12.16 0.19
C GLU A 212 19.06 -10.66 -0.10
N LEU A 213 18.30 -9.82 0.62
CA LEU A 213 18.22 -8.38 0.35
C LEU A 213 19.57 -7.67 0.47
N ASP A 214 20.43 -8.10 1.39
CA ASP A 214 21.77 -7.56 1.62
C ASP A 214 22.79 -7.96 0.52
N GLU A 215 22.46 -8.95 -0.30
CA GLU A 215 23.24 -9.35 -1.48
C GLU A 215 22.77 -8.66 -2.77
N LEU A 216 21.70 -7.87 -2.70
CA LEU A 216 21.12 -7.15 -3.84
C LEU A 216 21.63 -5.69 -3.91
N PRO A 217 21.71 -5.10 -5.12
CA PRO A 217 22.26 -3.76 -5.33
C PRO A 217 21.23 -2.66 -4.99
N VAL A 218 20.79 -2.60 -3.72
CA VAL A 218 19.71 -1.70 -3.27
C VAL A 218 20.04 -0.23 -3.55
N ALA A 219 21.28 0.19 -3.28
CA ALA A 219 21.71 1.57 -3.48
C ALA A 219 21.70 1.96 -4.95
N GLU A 220 22.19 1.08 -5.83
CA GLU A 220 22.23 1.30 -7.27
C GLU A 220 20.81 1.33 -7.86
N VAL A 221 19.91 0.45 -7.41
CA VAL A 221 18.50 0.45 -7.83
C VAL A 221 17.82 1.77 -7.44
N LYS A 222 18.06 2.27 -6.22
CA LYS A 222 17.56 3.58 -5.77
C LYS A 222 18.09 4.71 -6.66
N GLU A 223 19.37 4.70 -6.98
CA GLU A 223 20.00 5.71 -7.84
C GLU A 223 19.42 5.69 -9.26
N VAL A 224 19.25 4.51 -9.86
CA VAL A 224 18.67 4.36 -11.21
C VAL A 224 17.24 4.91 -11.25
N ILE A 225 16.41 4.57 -10.26
CA ILE A 225 15.02 5.04 -10.20
C ILE A 225 14.97 6.55 -9.95
N ALA A 226 15.80 7.09 -9.07
CA ALA A 226 15.89 8.53 -8.85
C ALA A 226 16.27 9.29 -10.13
N ASN A 227 17.24 8.79 -10.88
CA ASN A 227 17.68 9.36 -12.15
C ASN A 227 16.57 9.33 -13.22
N GLU A 228 15.77 8.27 -13.27
CA GLU A 228 14.68 8.17 -14.24
C GLU A 228 13.53 9.14 -13.95
N LEU A 229 13.21 9.36 -12.66
CA LEU A 229 12.21 10.36 -12.24
C LEU A 229 12.64 11.80 -12.54
N LEU A 230 13.94 12.07 -12.58
CA LEU A 230 14.46 13.38 -12.99
C LEU A 230 14.27 13.60 -14.50
N LYS A 231 14.41 12.55 -15.32
CA LYS A 231 14.17 12.64 -16.76
C LYS A 231 12.70 12.86 -17.09
N SER A 232 11.78 12.27 -16.33
CA SER A 232 10.33 12.43 -16.57
C SER A 232 9.77 13.81 -16.18
N LYS A 233 10.60 14.67 -15.55
CA LYS A 233 10.27 16.08 -15.25
C LYS A 233 10.69 17.06 -16.36
N LEU A 234 11.44 16.59 -17.36
CA LEU A 234 11.87 17.33 -18.57
C LEU A 234 10.92 17.02 -19.74
#